data_AF-A0A645IMP6-F1
#
_entry.id   AF-A0A645IMP6-F1
#
_cell.length_a   1.000
_cell.length_b   1.000
_cell.length_c   1.000
_cell.angle_alpha   90.00
_cell.angle_beta   90.00
_cell.angle_gamma   90.00
#
_symmetry.space_group_name_H-M   'P 1'
#
loop_
_entity.id
_entity.type
_entity.pdbx_description
1 polymer ?
#
loop_
_entity_poly.entity_id
_entity_poly.type
_entity_poly.pdbx_seq_one_letter_code
_entity_poly.pdbx_strand_id
1 'polypeptide(L)'
;MLSNLLGNATSAILNWTPAHIFSDPRVYAIEVAQVRETLAVMKAQGIHLVNLPGTPIALLIELMDRFPAFISRPIAAKGMGKGRGQKMPSFHIDLYLGQKRSEVTFLNGAVVRLGQKFGIATPVNSVLTSTLEKLASGEYKKEDFNDQPEKLIRLIEEQL
;
A
#
# COMPACT_ATOMS: atom_id res chain seq x y z
N MET A 1 10.43 -5.90 0.73
CA MET A 1 11.07 -4.60 0.41
C MET A 1 10.00 -3.51 0.49
N LEU A 2 10.25 -2.43 1.24
CA LEU A 2 9.23 -1.39 1.50
C LEU A 2 8.76 -0.68 0.22
N SER A 3 9.63 -0.50 -0.77
CA SER A 3 9.25 0.09 -2.07
C SER A 3 8.26 -0.73 -2.91
N ASN A 4 8.01 -1.99 -2.55
CA ASN A 4 6.98 -2.83 -3.17
C ASN A 4 5.63 -2.77 -2.45
N LEU A 5 5.54 -2.08 -1.30
CA LEU A 5 4.26 -1.75 -0.66
C LEU A 5 3.59 -0.59 -1.38
N LEU A 6 4.37 0.46 -1.67
CA LEU A 6 3.91 1.72 -2.26
C LEU A 6 3.09 1.50 -3.54
N GLY A 7 1.80 1.80 -3.44
CA GLY A 7 0.84 1.75 -4.53
C GLY A 7 0.54 0.36 -5.07
N ASN A 8 1.11 -0.74 -4.54
CA ASN A 8 0.96 -2.06 -5.15
C ASN A 8 -0.41 -2.67 -4.84
N ALA A 9 -0.74 -2.77 -3.54
CA ALA A 9 -2.03 -3.30 -3.09
C ALA A 9 -3.20 -2.41 -3.51
N THR A 10 -3.09 -1.09 -3.31
CA THR A 10 -4.15 -0.14 -3.65
C THR A 10 -4.41 -0.06 -5.16
N SER A 11 -3.37 -0.11 -6.01
CA SER A 11 -3.54 -0.22 -7.47
C SER A 11 -4.27 -1.52 -7.88
N ALA A 12 -3.93 -2.64 -7.24
CA ALA A 12 -4.55 -3.93 -7.53
C ALA A 12 -6.03 -3.96 -7.13
N ILE A 13 -6.35 -3.45 -5.94
CA ILE A 13 -7.72 -3.41 -5.40
C ILE A 13 -8.60 -2.46 -6.20
N LEU A 14 -8.12 -1.24 -6.48
CA LEU A 14 -8.94 -0.18 -7.10
C LEU A 14 -8.88 -0.20 -8.64
N ASN A 15 -8.04 -1.04 -9.23
CA ASN A 15 -7.74 -1.04 -10.67
C ASN A 15 -7.24 0.30 -11.19
N TRP A 16 -6.39 0.97 -10.40
CA TRP A 16 -5.85 2.28 -10.71
C TRP A 16 -4.35 2.20 -10.98
N THR A 17 -3.83 3.07 -11.83
CA THR A 17 -2.39 3.21 -11.98
C THR A 17 -1.78 3.84 -10.71
N PRO A 18 -0.49 3.61 -10.42
CA PRO A 18 0.16 4.30 -9.31
C PRO A 18 0.06 5.82 -9.43
N ALA A 19 0.12 6.39 -10.64
CA ALA A 19 -0.06 7.83 -10.81
C ALA A 19 -1.43 8.32 -10.28
N HIS A 20 -2.50 7.55 -10.51
CA HIS A 20 -3.83 7.88 -10.02
C HIS A 20 -3.95 7.69 -8.50
N ILE A 21 -3.39 6.61 -7.96
CA ILE A 21 -3.34 6.36 -6.50
C ILE A 21 -2.70 7.54 -5.76
N PHE A 22 -1.57 8.04 -6.25
CA PHE A 22 -0.84 9.13 -5.60
C PHE A 22 -1.42 10.52 -5.89
N SER A 23 -2.33 10.66 -6.87
CA SER A 23 -3.01 11.94 -7.13
C SER A 23 -4.31 12.07 -6.33
N ASP A 24 -5.03 10.97 -6.08
CA ASP A 24 -6.25 10.97 -5.26
C ASP A 24 -5.90 11.21 -3.78
N PRO A 25 -6.45 12.26 -3.14
CA PRO A 25 -6.10 12.59 -1.75
C PRO A 25 -6.52 11.52 -0.74
N ARG A 26 -7.62 10.82 -1.03
CA ARG A 26 -8.22 9.84 -0.12
C ARG A 26 -7.38 8.58 -0.11
N VAL A 27 -7.01 8.09 -1.29
CA VAL A 27 -6.18 6.89 -1.42
C VAL A 27 -4.72 7.18 -1.03
N TYR A 28 -4.23 8.38 -1.29
CA TYR A 28 -2.92 8.79 -0.78
C TYR A 28 -2.86 8.75 0.76
N ALA A 29 -3.95 9.09 1.47
CA ALA A 29 -3.99 8.97 2.92
C ALA A 29 -3.85 7.50 3.39
N ILE A 30 -4.43 6.55 2.65
CA ILE A 30 -4.25 5.10 2.88
C ILE A 30 -2.77 4.71 2.70
N GLU A 31 -2.11 5.20 1.64
CA GLU A 31 -0.68 4.97 1.40
C GLU A 31 0.20 5.53 2.53
N VAL A 32 -0.11 6.73 3.03
CA VAL A 32 0.60 7.30 4.17
C VAL A 32 0.39 6.46 5.44
N ALA A 33 -0.84 6.06 5.71
CA ALA A 33 -1.17 5.27 6.91
C ALA A 33 -0.50 3.89 6.89
N GLN A 34 -0.53 3.15 5.77
CA GLN A 34 0.13 1.85 5.67
C GLN A 34 1.66 1.97 5.84
N VAL A 35 2.26 3.05 5.35
CA VAL A 35 3.69 3.31 5.50
C VAL A 35 4.03 3.60 6.95
N ARG A 36 3.24 4.41 7.64
CA ARG A 36 3.44 4.71 9.07
C ARG A 36 3.33 3.48 9.95
N GLU A 37 2.35 2.61 9.69
CA GLU A 37 2.24 1.30 10.34
C GLU A 37 3.51 0.45 10.13
N THR A 38 3.99 0.40 8.87
CA THR A 38 5.22 -0.33 8.53
C THR A 38 6.43 0.22 9.28
N LEU A 39 6.58 1.55 9.32
CA LEU A 39 7.67 2.21 10.04
C LEU A 39 7.60 1.98 11.55
N ALA A 40 6.40 1.99 12.15
CA ALA A 40 6.23 1.67 13.56
C ALA A 40 6.67 0.23 13.87
N VAL A 41 6.30 -0.73 13.02
CA VAL A 41 6.73 -2.13 13.12
C VAL A 41 8.24 -2.28 12.93
N MET A 42 8.85 -1.55 11.98
CA MET A 42 10.31 -1.55 11.80
C MET A 42 11.04 -0.97 13.02
N LYS A 43 10.53 0.13 13.57
CA LYS A 43 11.08 0.78 14.77
C LYS A 43 11.08 -0.15 15.98
N ALA A 44 9.97 -0.88 16.21
CA ALA A 44 9.86 -1.86 17.29
C ALA A 44 10.86 -3.02 17.16
N GLN A 45 11.32 -3.31 15.93
CA GLN A 45 12.33 -4.33 15.64
C GLN A 45 13.77 -3.81 15.61
N GLY A 46 13.98 -2.50 15.76
CA GLY A 46 15.30 -1.88 15.57
C GLY A 46 15.81 -1.94 14.12
N ILE A 47 14.92 -2.02 13.13
CA ILE A 47 15.28 -2.05 11.71
C ILE A 47 15.28 -0.62 11.16
N HIS A 48 16.39 -0.24 10.54
CA HIS A 48 16.53 1.07 9.89
C HIS A 48 16.24 1.00 8.39
N LEU A 49 15.60 2.04 7.86
CA LEU A 49 15.38 2.18 6.43
C LEU A 49 16.69 2.58 5.74
N VAL A 50 17.07 1.85 4.71
CA VAL A 50 18.24 2.14 3.88
C VAL A 50 17.83 2.23 2.40
N ASN A 51 18.52 3.07 1.64
CA ASN A 51 18.33 3.15 0.20
C ASN A 51 19.03 1.98 -0.50
N LEU A 52 18.36 1.37 -1.47
CA LEU A 52 18.99 0.44 -2.39
C LEU A 52 19.43 1.19 -3.66
N PRO A 53 20.55 0.80 -4.29
CA PRO A 53 20.95 1.33 -5.59
C PRO A 53 19.79 1.25 -6.60
N GLY A 54 19.51 2.36 -7.29
CA GLY A 54 18.44 2.45 -8.28
C GLY A 54 17.01 2.62 -7.73
N THR A 55 16.80 2.55 -6.41
CA THR A 55 15.47 2.79 -5.78
C THR A 55 15.57 3.65 -4.50
N PRO A 56 16.01 4.91 -4.59
CA PRO A 56 16.16 5.78 -3.42
C PRO A 56 14.80 6.27 -2.91
N ILE A 57 14.09 5.43 -2.16
CA ILE A 57 12.76 5.74 -1.63
C ILE A 57 12.79 6.36 -0.23
N ALA A 58 13.92 6.37 0.48
CA ALA A 58 13.96 6.80 1.88
C ALA A 58 13.46 8.24 2.06
N LEU A 59 13.83 9.16 1.16
CA LEU A 59 13.35 10.54 1.22
C LEU A 59 11.84 10.64 1.01
N LEU A 60 11.26 9.84 0.12
CA LEU A 60 9.83 9.79 -0.11
C LEU A 60 9.09 9.27 1.13
N ILE A 61 9.60 8.20 1.73
CA ILE A 61 9.04 7.62 2.96
C ILE A 61 9.11 8.62 4.11
N GLU A 62 10.25 9.29 4.26
CA GLU A 62 10.43 10.32 5.29
C GLU A 62 9.46 11.50 5.10
N LEU A 63 9.21 11.88 3.84
CA LEU A 63 8.25 12.92 3.48
C LEU A 63 6.82 12.49 3.83
N MET A 64 6.45 11.25 3.50
CA MET A 64 5.13 10.68 3.82
C MET A 64 4.91 10.56 5.33
N ASP A 65 5.96 10.21 6.07
CA ASP A 65 5.89 10.03 7.52
C ASP A 65 5.76 11.37 8.25
N ARG A 66 6.63 12.34 7.95
CA ARG A 66 6.78 13.56 8.76
C ARG A 66 5.94 14.75 8.31
N PHE A 67 5.47 14.79 7.07
CA PHE A 67 4.79 15.97 6.52
C PHE A 67 3.31 15.73 6.28
N PRO A 68 2.47 16.78 6.42
CA PRO A 68 1.06 16.73 6.04
C PRO A 68 0.86 16.33 4.57
N ALA A 69 -0.24 15.63 4.30
CA ALA A 69 -0.56 15.10 2.97
C ALA A 69 -0.59 16.17 1.86
N PHE A 70 -0.99 17.40 2.17
CA PHE A 70 -1.01 18.49 1.18
C PHE A 70 0.39 18.90 0.69
N ILE A 71 1.44 18.64 1.49
CA ILE A 71 2.84 18.89 1.14
C ILE A 71 3.44 17.66 0.47
N SER A 72 3.23 16.48 1.06
CA SER A 72 3.87 15.24 0.63
C SER A 72 3.27 14.69 -0.67
N ARG A 73 1.96 14.84 -0.90
CA ARG A 73 1.26 14.30 -2.07
C ARG A 73 1.75 14.85 -3.41
N PRO A 74 1.85 16.18 -3.65
CA PRO A 74 2.29 16.68 -4.96
C PRO A 74 3.70 16.21 -5.34
N ILE A 75 4.58 16.03 -4.35
CA ILE A 75 5.94 15.52 -4.53
C ILE A 75 5.90 14.02 -4.83
N ALA A 76 5.14 13.25 -4.06
CA ALA A 76 4.97 11.81 -4.24
C ALA A 76 4.38 11.49 -5.62
N ALA A 77 3.32 12.21 -6.04
CA ALA A 77 2.69 12.07 -7.35
C ALA A 77 3.68 12.32 -8.49
N LYS A 78 4.51 13.38 -8.40
CA LYS A 78 5.56 13.68 -9.40
C LYS A 78 6.65 12.61 -9.41
N GLY A 79 7.08 12.12 -8.25
CA GLY A 79 8.11 11.09 -8.14
C GLY A 79 7.66 9.75 -8.69
N MET A 80 6.47 9.29 -8.31
CA MET A 80 5.88 8.04 -8.80
C MET A 80 5.56 8.13 -10.29
N GLY A 81 5.08 9.28 -10.78
CA GLY A 81 4.78 9.55 -12.18
C GLY A 81 5.96 9.32 -13.14
N LYS A 82 7.20 9.61 -12.72
CA LYS A 82 8.41 9.45 -13.56
C LYS A 82 8.99 8.04 -13.58
N GLY A 83 8.70 7.21 -12.58
CA GLY A 83 9.27 5.86 -12.45
C GLY A 83 8.26 4.75 -12.75
N ARG A 84 7.22 4.64 -11.91
CA ARG A 84 6.22 3.55 -11.94
C ARG A 84 4.83 3.99 -12.38
N GLY A 85 4.63 5.27 -12.60
CA GLY A 85 3.31 5.90 -12.61
C GLY A 85 2.31 5.32 -13.61
N GLN A 86 2.78 4.89 -14.79
CA GLN A 86 1.92 4.38 -15.86
C GLN A 86 1.92 2.86 -16.00
N LYS A 87 2.82 2.15 -15.32
CA LYS A 87 2.89 0.69 -15.37
C LYS A 87 2.15 0.12 -14.18
N MET A 88 1.19 -0.78 -14.43
CA MET A 88 0.52 -1.49 -13.35
C MET A 88 1.53 -2.32 -12.54
N PRO A 89 1.41 -2.32 -11.20
CA PRO A 89 2.35 -3.03 -10.35
C PRO A 89 2.05 -4.54 -10.30
N SER A 90 2.96 -5.34 -9.75
CA SER A 90 2.91 -6.80 -9.87
C SER A 90 1.63 -7.42 -9.30
N PHE A 91 1.13 -6.92 -8.16
CA PHE A 91 -0.09 -7.46 -7.56
C PHE A 91 -1.31 -7.31 -8.47
N HIS A 92 -1.38 -6.20 -9.19
CA HIS A 92 -2.42 -5.98 -10.18
C HIS A 92 -2.28 -6.97 -11.33
N ILE A 93 -1.08 -7.07 -11.92
CA ILE A 93 -0.81 -7.98 -13.03
C ILE A 93 -1.20 -9.42 -12.66
N ASP A 94 -0.76 -9.91 -11.50
CA ASP A 94 -1.05 -11.26 -11.04
C ASP A 94 -2.55 -11.49 -10.81
N LEU A 95 -3.22 -10.56 -10.12
CA LEU A 95 -4.66 -10.64 -9.86
C LEU A 95 -5.48 -10.69 -11.15
N TYR A 96 -5.12 -9.87 -12.14
CA TYR A 96 -5.85 -9.76 -13.41
C TYR A 96 -5.49 -10.85 -14.42
N LEU A 97 -4.34 -11.51 -14.26
CA LEU A 97 -4.03 -12.78 -14.94
C LEU A 97 -4.73 -13.99 -14.30
N GLY A 98 -5.48 -13.80 -13.21
CA GLY A 98 -6.25 -14.85 -12.56
C GLY A 98 -5.47 -15.69 -11.56
N GLN A 99 -4.33 -15.18 -11.06
CA GLN A 99 -3.59 -15.85 -9.99
C GLN A 99 -4.45 -15.91 -8.72
N LYS A 100 -4.60 -17.12 -8.17
CA LYS A 100 -5.41 -17.36 -6.97
C LYS A 100 -4.72 -17.02 -5.66
N ARG A 101 -3.43 -16.66 -5.72
CA ARG A 101 -2.61 -16.28 -4.58
C ARG A 101 -1.93 -14.97 -4.91
N SER A 102 -1.98 -14.03 -3.95
CA SER A 102 -1.28 -12.76 -4.06
C SER A 102 -0.05 -12.76 -3.17
N GLU A 103 1.03 -12.18 -3.66
CA GLU A 103 2.24 -11.93 -2.85
C GLU A 103 2.01 -10.91 -1.71
N VAL A 104 0.83 -10.30 -1.63
CA VAL A 104 0.43 -9.39 -0.55
C VAL A 104 0.63 -9.99 0.84
N THR A 105 0.40 -11.29 1.00
CA THR A 105 0.62 -12.04 2.25
C THR A 105 2.08 -11.94 2.73
N PHE A 106 3.02 -11.84 1.80
CA PHE A 106 4.46 -11.75 2.09
C PHE A 106 4.96 -10.31 2.22
N LEU A 107 4.20 -9.32 1.73
CA LEU A 107 4.52 -7.90 1.86
C LEU A 107 3.69 -7.24 2.97
N ASN A 108 2.48 -6.77 2.69
CA ASN A 108 1.60 -6.17 3.70
C ASN A 108 1.29 -7.17 4.83
N GLY A 109 1.07 -8.44 4.50
CA GLY A 109 0.84 -9.49 5.49
C GLY A 109 2.05 -9.75 6.41
N ALA A 110 3.28 -9.45 5.96
CA ALA A 110 4.44 -9.50 6.85
C ALA A 110 4.41 -8.35 7.87
N VAL A 111 3.98 -7.16 7.47
CA VAL A 111 3.77 -6.03 8.39
C VAL A 111 2.73 -6.40 9.44
N VAL A 112 1.62 -7.04 9.05
CA VAL A 112 0.56 -7.49 9.97
C VAL A 112 1.08 -8.50 10.99
N ARG A 113 1.75 -9.57 10.53
CA ARG A 113 2.28 -10.62 11.41
C ARG A 113 3.31 -10.06 12.40
N LEU A 114 4.19 -9.17 11.92
CA LEU A 114 5.20 -8.53 12.78
C LEU A 114 4.55 -7.52 13.73
N GLY A 115 3.55 -6.76 13.28
CA GLY A 115 2.76 -5.87 14.14
C GLY A 115 2.14 -6.63 15.30
N GLN A 116 1.45 -7.74 15.02
CA GLN A 116 0.89 -8.62 16.06
C GLN A 116 1.97 -9.12 17.03
N LYS A 117 3.12 -9.59 16.52
CA LYS A 117 4.24 -10.08 17.35
C LYS A 117 4.80 -9.01 18.30
N PHE A 118 4.80 -7.74 17.88
CA PHE A 118 5.38 -6.63 18.63
C PHE A 118 4.33 -5.72 19.30
N GLY A 119 3.04 -6.10 19.29
CA GLY A 119 1.97 -5.31 19.89
C GLY A 119 1.67 -3.98 19.18
N ILE A 120 1.96 -3.88 17.89
CA ILE A 120 1.72 -2.69 17.06
C ILE A 120 0.48 -2.92 16.19
N ALA A 121 -0.51 -2.05 16.32
CA ALA A 121 -1.71 -2.07 15.47
C ALA A 121 -1.34 -1.78 14.01
N THR A 122 -1.88 -2.58 13.09
CA THR A 122 -1.65 -2.47 11.64
C THR A 122 -2.95 -2.59 10.82
N PRO A 123 -4.01 -1.83 11.17
CA PRO A 123 -5.34 -1.98 10.57
C PRO A 123 -5.33 -1.78 9.05
N VAL A 124 -4.59 -0.80 8.53
CA VAL A 124 -4.54 -0.53 7.09
C VAL A 124 -3.84 -1.67 6.35
N ASN A 125 -2.68 -2.12 6.82
CA ASN A 125 -2.01 -3.27 6.21
C ASN A 125 -2.86 -4.56 6.32
N SER A 126 -3.63 -4.72 7.40
CA SER A 126 -4.56 -5.85 7.58
C SER A 126 -5.68 -5.84 6.53
N VAL A 127 -6.33 -4.69 6.32
CA VAL A 127 -7.40 -4.55 5.32
C VAL A 127 -6.86 -4.71 3.90
N LEU A 128 -5.71 -4.11 3.58
CA LEU A 128 -5.09 -4.28 2.26
C LEU A 128 -4.74 -5.75 1.98
N THR A 129 -4.20 -6.45 2.97
CA THR A 129 -3.84 -7.87 2.85
C THR A 129 -5.09 -8.73 2.63
N SER A 130 -6.06 -8.64 3.53
CA SER A 130 -7.27 -9.47 3.49
C SER A 130 -8.12 -9.18 2.25
N THR A 131 -8.29 -7.91 1.86
CA THR A 131 -9.06 -7.54 0.67
C THR A 131 -8.45 -8.14 -0.59
N LEU A 132 -7.13 -8.03 -0.76
CA LEU A 132 -6.47 -8.53 -1.95
C LEU A 132 -6.38 -10.07 -1.98
N GLU A 133 -6.27 -10.73 -0.82
CA GLU A 133 -6.40 -12.20 -0.72
C GLU A 133 -7.81 -12.67 -1.12
N LYS A 134 -8.86 -11.97 -0.69
CA LYS A 134 -10.26 -12.27 -1.06
C LYS A 134 -10.57 -12.02 -2.53
N LEU A 135 -9.96 -10.99 -3.12
CA LEU A 135 -10.03 -10.74 -4.56
C LEU A 135 -9.33 -11.83 -5.37
N ALA A 136 -8.15 -12.28 -4.90
CA ALA A 136 -7.39 -13.34 -5.56
C ALA A 136 -8.09 -14.71 -5.45
N SER A 137 -8.68 -15.03 -4.28
CA SER A 137 -9.42 -16.27 -4.08
C SER A 137 -10.76 -16.33 -4.82
N GLY A 138 -11.29 -15.16 -5.21
CA GLY A 138 -12.62 -15.02 -5.83
C GLY A 138 -13.76 -14.90 -4.81
N GLU A 139 -13.46 -14.77 -3.51
CA GLU A 139 -14.46 -14.45 -2.48
C GLU A 139 -15.09 -13.06 -2.74
N TYR A 140 -14.26 -12.11 -3.16
CA TYR A 140 -14.70 -10.79 -3.65
C TYR A 140 -14.58 -10.71 -5.17
N LYS A 141 -15.57 -10.06 -5.80
CA LYS A 141 -15.47 -9.71 -7.21
C LYS A 141 -14.61 -8.47 -7.38
N LYS A 142 -13.81 -8.41 -8.44
CA LYS A 142 -12.92 -7.25 -8.70
C LYS A 142 -13.75 -5.99 -8.96
N GLU A 143 -14.86 -6.16 -9.66
CA GLU A 143 -15.81 -5.12 -10.02
C GLU A 143 -16.43 -4.45 -8.78
N ASP A 144 -16.45 -5.13 -7.65
CA ASP A 144 -16.96 -4.60 -6.39
C ASP A 144 -16.03 -3.54 -5.76
N PHE A 145 -14.78 -3.43 -6.23
CA PHE A 145 -13.74 -2.54 -5.72
C PHE A 145 -13.11 -1.63 -6.78
N ASN A 146 -13.20 -1.99 -8.05
CA ASN A 146 -12.74 -1.17 -9.16
C ASN A 146 -13.35 0.23 -9.10
N ASP A 147 -12.50 1.25 -9.03
CA ASP A 147 -12.93 2.66 -8.93
C ASP A 147 -13.83 2.96 -7.70
N GLN A 148 -13.73 2.17 -6.63
CA GLN A 148 -14.51 2.33 -5.39
C GLN A 148 -13.62 2.63 -4.16
N PRO A 149 -12.91 3.76 -4.12
CA PRO A 149 -12.04 4.11 -2.98
C PRO A 149 -12.82 4.24 -1.67
N GLU A 150 -14.07 4.70 -1.70
CA GLU A 150 -14.93 4.86 -0.52
C GLU A 150 -15.21 3.52 0.17
N LYS A 151 -15.34 2.45 -0.62
CA LYS A 151 -15.56 1.11 -0.06
C LYS A 151 -14.33 0.62 0.68
N LEU A 152 -13.14 0.83 0.09
CA LEU A 152 -11.88 0.48 0.74
C LEU A 152 -11.67 1.30 2.04
N ILE A 153 -12.03 2.59 2.02
CA ILE A 153 -11.96 3.46 3.20
C ILE A 153 -12.88 2.95 4.30
N ARG A 154 -14.13 2.60 3.99
CA ARG A 154 -15.07 2.05 4.97
C ARG A 154 -14.55 0.78 5.64
N LEU A 155 -13.96 -0.14 4.86
CA LEU A 155 -13.35 -1.35 5.42
C LEU A 155 -12.20 -1.04 6.39
N ILE A 156 -11.45 0.04 6.16
CA ILE A 156 -10.39 0.50 7.06
C ILE A 156 -10.99 1.12 8.33
N GLU A 157 -12.01 1.96 8.19
CA GLU A 157 -12.69 2.62 9.31
C GLU A 157 -13.35 1.61 10.26
N GLU A 158 -13.88 0.50 9.74
CA GLU A 158 -14.47 -0.59 10.52
C GLU A 158 -13.44 -1.35 11.40
N GLN A 159 -12.14 -1.14 11.22
CA GLN A 159 -11.07 -1.78 11.99
C GLN A 159 -10.44 -0.86 13.06
N LEU A 160 -10.86 0.40 13.13
CA LEU A 160 -10.39 1.42 14.08
C LEU A 160 -11.31 1.53 15.29
#